data_AF-A0A315WU95-F1
#
_entry.id   AF-A0A315WU95-F1
#
_cell.length_a   1.000
_cell.length_b   1.000
_cell.length_c   1.000
_cell.angle_alpha   90.00
_cell.angle_beta   90.00
_cell.angle_gamma   90.00
#
_symmetry.space_group_name_H-M   'P 1'
#
loop_
_entity.id
_entity.type
_entity.pdbx_description
1 polymer ?
#
loop_
_entity_poly.entity_id
_entity_poly.type
_entity_poly.pdbx_seq_one_letter_code
_entity_poly.pdbx_strand_id
1 'polypeptide(L)' 'MNSLSPVKHSALEARARRVAARHGFLATKSRKRSLSADNRGGFMLVEVSTNCVEAGERYELSAEQVIDFFDKEDA' A
#
# COMPACT_ATOMS: atom_id res chain seq x y z
N MET A 1 -3.56 -13.46 27.02
CA MET A 1 -3.09 -13.35 25.61
C MET A 1 -3.57 -12.00 25.09
N ASN A 2 -2.64 -11.09 24.75
CA ASN A 2 -2.98 -9.72 24.37
C ASN A 2 -3.80 -9.69 23.07
N SER A 3 -5.00 -9.14 23.16
CA SER A 3 -5.89 -8.86 22.05
C SER A 3 -5.29 -7.71 21.22
N LEU A 4 -4.71 -8.03 20.06
CA LEU A 4 -4.29 -7.06 19.06
C LEU A 4 -5.55 -6.46 18.42
N SER A 5 -5.83 -5.21 18.75
CA SER A 5 -7.00 -4.47 18.28
C SER A 5 -6.94 -4.22 16.76
N PRO A 6 -8.04 -4.44 16.00
CA PRO A 6 -8.06 -4.32 14.53
C PRO A 6 -8.03 -2.87 14.00
N VAL A 7 -7.93 -1.87 14.88
CA VAL A 7 -8.20 -0.46 14.54
C VAL A 7 -6.97 0.28 14.00
N LYS A 8 -5.75 -0.13 14.36
CA LYS A 8 -4.52 0.59 13.93
C LYS A 8 -4.15 0.34 12.47
N HIS A 9 -4.34 -0.89 11.98
CA HIS A 9 -4.01 -1.23 10.59
C HIS A 9 -4.89 -0.48 9.58
N SER A 10 -6.19 -0.36 9.85
CA SER A 10 -7.13 0.27 8.91
C SER A 10 -6.89 1.77 8.73
N ALA A 11 -6.50 2.49 9.78
CA ALA A 11 -6.23 3.93 9.71
C ALA A 11 -5.01 4.25 8.84
N LEU A 12 -3.93 3.47 8.99
CA LEU A 12 -2.69 3.65 8.24
C LEU A 12 -2.87 3.28 6.76
N GLU A 13 -3.60 2.19 6.49
CA GLU A 13 -3.96 1.80 5.13
C GLU A 13 -4.83 2.83 4.43
N ALA A 14 -5.78 3.43 5.15
CA ALA A 14 -6.59 4.53 4.64
C ALA A 14 -5.72 5.76 4.34
N ARG A 15 -4.73 6.07 5.19
CA ARG A 15 -3.76 7.15 4.91
C ARG A 15 -2.94 6.87 3.67
N ALA A 16 -2.36 5.68 3.55
CA ALA A 16 -1.58 5.26 2.38
C ALA A 16 -2.36 5.43 1.06
N ARG A 17 -3.62 4.99 1.03
CA ARG A 17 -4.51 5.18 -0.12
C ARG A 17 -4.77 6.65 -0.45
N ARG A 18 -5.02 7.47 0.57
CA ARG A 18 -5.26 8.90 0.39
C ARG A 18 -4.03 9.63 -0.13
N VAL A 19 -2.84 9.30 0.39
CA VAL A 19 -1.58 9.90 -0.06
C VAL A 19 -1.34 9.52 -1.53
N ALA A 20 -1.32 8.23 -1.88
CA ALA A 20 -1.15 7.80 -3.26
C ALA A 20 -2.14 8.47 -4.23
N ALA A 21 -3.43 8.56 -3.85
CA ALA A 21 -4.44 9.19 -4.69
C ALA A 21 -4.18 10.68 -4.97
N ARG A 22 -3.54 11.42 -4.04
CA ARG A 22 -3.18 12.83 -4.26
C ARG A 22 -2.12 13.01 -5.33
N HIS A 23 -1.25 12.02 -5.52
CA HIS A 23 -0.19 12.05 -6.53
C HIS A 23 -0.60 11.35 -7.83
N GLY A 24 -1.87 10.96 -8.01
CA GLY A 24 -2.34 10.28 -9.21
C GLY A 24 -2.06 8.76 -9.23
N PHE A 25 -1.85 8.15 -8.07
CA PHE A 25 -1.60 6.71 -7.93
C PHE A 25 -2.72 5.99 -7.16
N LEU A 26 -2.84 4.69 -7.37
CA LEU A 26 -3.68 3.78 -6.61
C LEU A 26 -2.82 2.85 -5.75
N ALA A 27 -2.97 2.95 -4.43
CA ALA A 27 -2.42 1.97 -3.50
C ALA A 27 -3.39 0.77 -3.36
N THR A 28 -3.10 -0.30 -4.09
CA THR A 28 -3.92 -1.53 -4.13
C THR A 28 -3.37 -2.56 -3.15
N LYS A 29 -4.15 -2.88 -2.11
CA LYS A 29 -3.81 -3.94 -1.16
C LYS A 29 -4.18 -5.32 -1.71
N SER A 30 -3.36 -6.32 -1.43
CA SER A 30 -3.70 -7.71 -1.73
C SER A 30 -4.99 -8.12 -0.99
N ARG A 31 -5.87 -8.82 -1.70
CA ARG A 31 -7.09 -9.41 -1.14
C ARG A 31 -6.90 -10.86 -0.69
N LYS A 32 -5.74 -11.47 -1.00
CA LYS A 32 -5.45 -12.84 -0.61
C LYS A 32 -5.15 -12.89 0.88
N ARG A 33 -5.80 -13.84 1.58
CA ARG A 33 -5.54 -14.12 3.00
C ARG A 33 -4.35 -15.05 3.22
N SER A 34 -3.95 -15.80 2.20
CA SER A 34 -2.75 -16.63 2.19
C SER A 34 -1.61 -15.88 1.51
N LEU A 35 -0.44 -15.93 2.15
CA LEU A 35 0.81 -15.45 1.56
C LEU A 35 1.35 -16.51 0.61
N SER A 36 1.94 -16.07 -0.50
CA SER A 36 2.70 -16.92 -1.43
C SER A 36 4.04 -16.26 -1.73
N ALA A 37 4.99 -16.99 -2.31
CA ALA A 37 6.26 -16.40 -2.74
C ALA A 37 6.05 -15.14 -3.61
N ASP A 38 5.02 -15.16 -4.46
CA ASP A 38 4.64 -14.04 -5.33
C ASP A 38 3.58 -13.08 -4.77
N ASN A 39 3.17 -13.24 -3.50
CA ASN A 39 2.20 -12.32 -2.89
C ASN A 39 2.48 -12.16 -1.40
N ARG A 40 3.05 -11.01 -1.05
CA ARG A 40 3.44 -10.69 0.33
C ARG A 40 2.34 -10.03 1.16
N GLY A 41 1.13 -9.91 0.61
CA GLY A 41 -0.05 -9.45 1.35
C GLY A 41 -0.14 -7.95 1.62
N GLY A 42 0.83 -7.18 1.13
CA GLY A 42 0.90 -5.72 1.26
C GLY A 42 0.21 -4.98 0.12
N PHE A 43 0.84 -3.90 -0.33
CA PHE A 43 0.36 -2.95 -1.31
C PHE A 43 1.18 -2.99 -2.60
N MET A 44 0.50 -2.56 -3.65
CA MET A 44 1.04 -2.24 -4.97
C MET A 44 0.66 -0.79 -5.28
N LEU A 45 1.57 -0.03 -5.88
CA LEU A 45 1.32 1.30 -6.41
C LEU A 45 1.15 1.22 -7.92
N VAL A 46 0.01 1.72 -8.38
CA VAL A 46 -0.35 1.76 -9.80
C VAL A 46 -0.57 3.20 -10.20
N GLU A 47 0.12 3.68 -11.23
CA GLU A 47 -0.11 5.01 -11.79
C GLU A 47 -1.44 5.02 -12.55
N VAL A 48 -2.33 5.97 -12.26
CA VAL A 48 -3.70 5.96 -12.82
C VAL A 48 -3.71 6.26 -14.31
N SER A 49 -2.82 7.13 -14.79
CA SER A 49 -2.76 7.60 -16.19
C SER A 49 -2.35 6.48 -17.16
N THR A 50 -1.37 5.67 -16.77
CA THR A 50 -0.77 4.62 -17.60
C THR A 50 -1.26 3.22 -17.22
N ASN A 51 -1.91 3.09 -16.07
CA ASN A 51 -2.28 1.82 -15.44
C ASN A 51 -1.06 0.90 -15.25
N CYS A 52 0.14 1.48 -15.13
CA CYS A 52 1.39 0.78 -14.91
C CYS A 52 1.66 0.60 -13.42
N VAL A 53 2.30 -0.51 -13.05
CA VAL A 53 2.76 -0.74 -11.69
C VAL A 53 4.09 0.00 -11.50
N GLU A 54 4.08 1.01 -10.65
CA GLU A 54 5.28 1.78 -10.32
C GLU A 54 6.12 1.06 -9.26
N ALA A 55 5.45 0.46 -8.27
CA ALA A 55 6.13 -0.25 -7.20
C ALA A 55 5.24 -1.34 -6.58
N GLY A 56 5.89 -2.35 -6.01
CA GLY A 56 5.20 -3.38 -5.24
C GLY A 56 4.43 -4.39 -6.09
N GLU A 57 4.96 -4.79 -7.25
CA GLU A 57 4.33 -5.74 -8.19
C GLU A 57 3.85 -7.05 -7.54
N ARG A 58 4.54 -7.51 -6.48
CA ARG A 58 4.15 -8.70 -5.71
C ARG A 58 3.46 -8.38 -4.38
N TYR A 59 2.83 -7.21 -4.28
CA TYR A 59 2.20 -6.71 -3.05
C TYR A 59 3.17 -6.70 -1.86
N GLU A 60 4.38 -6.20 -2.09
CA GLU A 60 5.46 -6.19 -1.10
C GLU A 60 5.56 -4.92 -0.26
N LEU A 61 4.83 -3.86 -0.64
CA LEU A 61 4.88 -2.60 0.09
C LEU A 61 4.01 -2.64 1.35
N SER A 62 4.52 -2.17 2.48
CA SER A 62 3.69 -1.84 3.63
C SER A 62 2.94 -0.51 3.42
N ALA A 63 1.93 -0.23 4.26
CA ALA A 63 1.25 1.06 4.23
C ALA A 63 2.20 2.23 4.56
N GLU A 64 3.19 2.01 5.42
CA GLU A 64 4.22 3.00 5.77
C GLU A 64 5.13 3.27 4.58
N GLN A 65 5.60 2.23 3.90
CA GLN A 65 6.43 2.38 2.70
C GLN A 65 5.70 3.11 1.58
N VAL A 66 4.39 2.91 1.42
CA VAL A 66 3.59 3.69 0.47
C VAL A 66 3.57 5.17 0.83
N ILE A 67 3.42 5.50 2.11
CA ILE A 67 3.42 6.91 2.55
C ILE A 67 4.79 7.52 2.33
N ASP A 68 5.85 6.85 2.80
CA ASP A 68 7.24 7.31 2.66
C ASP A 68 7.67 7.48 1.20
N PHE A 69 7.10 6.69 0.29
CA PHE A 69 7.35 6.82 -1.14
C PHE A 69 6.97 8.21 -1.65
N PHE A 70 5.82 8.74 -1.24
CA PHE A 70 5.33 10.05 -1.69
C PHE A 70 5.82 11.21 -0.82
N ASP A 71 6.03 10.99 0.49
CA ASP A 71 6.60 12.02 1.37
C ASP A 71 8.04 12.40 0.95
N LYS A 72 8.76 11.53 0.22
CA LYS A 72 10.12 11.80 -0.32
C LYS A 72 10.12 12.55 -1.66
N GLU A 73 9.06 12.43 -2.46
CA GLU A 73 8.94 13.12 -3.75
C GLU A 73 8.60 14.61 -3.57
N ASP A 74 8.07 14.98 -2.40
CA ASP A 74 7.74 16.37 -2.03
C ASP A 74 8.92 17.13 -1.37
N ALA A 75 10.09 16.50 -1.18
CA ALA A 75 11.26 17.05 -0.48
C ALA A 75 12.36 17.54 -1.42
#